data_AF-A0A953S2K2-F1
#
_entry.id   AF-A0A953S2K2-F1
#
_cell.length_a   1.000
_cell.length_b   1.000
_cell.length_c   1.000
_cell.angle_alpha   90.00
_cell.angle_beta   90.00
_cell.angle_gamma   90.00
#
_symmetry.space_group_name_H-M   'P 1'
#
loop_
_entity.id
_entity.type
_entity.pdbx_description
1 polymer ?
#
loop_
_entity_poly.entity_id
_entity_poly.type
_entity_poly.pdbx_seq_one_letter_code
_entity_poly.pdbx_strand_id
1 'polypeptide(L)'
;MSRNAMILEKETPDKLPQGSRRRAEFRGLIHRLFHDHSAAALIGPGAGSRTREACWGLAKELAADRRVVIVDVDRMLRVNPLPPTTTCLADRVSNIWHWPPVADGSAESPHEVPASVEESDWYSNLRRAFDAVLLNCPALETEPAAAEIAARADSAVLVVEAGKTKKKQIRQDERTLARRGVKLAGCILMKKR
;
A
#
# COMPACT_ATOMS: atom_id res chain seq x y z
N MET A 1 49.55 -37.40 23.76
CA MET A 1 49.67 -35.95 23.99
C MET A 1 48.73 -35.26 23.01
N SER A 2 47.69 -34.60 23.53
CA SER A 2 46.56 -34.04 22.77
C SER A 2 46.56 -32.53 22.95
N ARG A 3 46.43 -31.75 21.86
CA ARG A 3 45.93 -30.36 21.83
C ARG A 3 45.98 -29.84 20.39
N ASN A 4 44.81 -29.64 19.79
CA ASN A 4 44.38 -28.37 19.17
C ASN A 4 43.04 -28.59 18.48
N ALA A 5 41.96 -28.35 19.23
CA ALA A 5 40.63 -28.10 18.67
C ALA A 5 40.51 -26.59 18.43
N MET A 6 40.32 -26.19 17.18
CA MET A 6 39.94 -24.83 16.83
C MET A 6 38.41 -24.76 16.82
N ILE A 7 37.85 -24.07 17.81
CA ILE A 7 36.42 -23.76 17.90
C ILE A 7 36.15 -22.60 16.94
N LEU A 8 35.37 -22.86 15.89
CA LEU A 8 34.81 -21.80 15.05
C LEU A 8 33.60 -21.26 15.80
N GLU A 9 33.79 -20.14 16.51
CA GLU A 9 32.72 -19.47 17.23
C GLU A 9 31.65 -18.95 16.27
N LYS A 10 30.42 -19.23 16.67
CA LYS A 10 29.17 -18.89 16.02
C LYS A 10 28.99 -17.37 16.05
N GLU A 11 29.15 -16.70 14.91
CA GLU A 11 28.78 -15.29 14.78
C GLU A 11 27.30 -15.11 15.11
N THR A 12 27.08 -14.41 16.20
CA THR A 12 25.81 -13.87 16.67
C THR A 12 25.14 -13.08 15.53
N PRO A 13 23.86 -13.30 15.19
CA PRO A 13 23.22 -12.50 14.16
C PRO A 13 23.01 -11.09 14.69
N ASP A 14 23.78 -10.20 14.07
CA ASP A 14 23.87 -8.78 14.35
C ASP A 14 22.52 -8.06 14.16
N LYS A 15 22.35 -7.00 14.94
CA LYS A 15 21.16 -6.16 15.02
C LYS A 15 21.03 -5.32 13.74
N LEU A 16 20.50 -5.91 12.67
CA LEU A 16 20.05 -5.11 11.53
C LEU A 16 18.99 -4.10 12.02
N PRO A 17 19.16 -2.78 11.76
CA PRO A 17 18.19 -1.78 12.16
C PRO A 17 16.82 -2.16 11.58
N GLN A 18 15.76 -2.12 12.39
CA GLN A 18 14.43 -2.64 12.01
C GLN A 18 13.93 -2.11 10.66
N GLY A 19 14.36 -0.91 10.25
CA GLY A 19 14.08 -0.34 8.92
C GLY A 19 14.68 -1.16 7.76
N SER A 20 15.92 -1.65 7.87
CA SER A 20 16.59 -2.46 6.84
C SER A 20 15.94 -3.83 6.62
N ARG A 21 15.41 -4.43 7.69
CA ARG A 21 14.66 -5.69 7.62
C ARG A 21 13.29 -5.52 6.97
N ARG A 22 12.56 -4.44 7.31
CA ARG A 22 11.29 -4.09 6.64
C ARG A 22 11.50 -3.76 5.16
N ARG A 23 12.61 -3.09 4.82
CA ARG A 23 13.03 -2.80 3.44
C ARG A 23 13.10 -4.04 2.56
N ALA A 24 13.71 -5.10 3.10
CA ALA A 24 13.86 -6.38 2.40
C ALA A 24 12.52 -7.12 2.24
N GLU A 25 11.62 -7.01 3.22
CA GLU A 25 10.30 -7.66 3.21
C GLU A 25 9.39 -7.14 2.07
N PHE A 26 9.44 -5.83 1.79
CA PHE A 26 8.64 -5.24 0.71
C PHE A 26 9.27 -5.37 -0.69
N ARG A 27 10.60 -5.47 -0.81
CA ARG A 27 11.30 -5.49 -2.10
C ARG A 27 10.79 -6.58 -3.06
N GLY A 28 10.63 -7.82 -2.56
CA GLY A 28 10.13 -8.92 -3.39
C GLY A 28 8.65 -8.81 -3.78
N LEU A 29 7.87 -8.04 -3.01
CA LEU A 29 6.47 -7.71 -3.33
C LEU A 29 6.43 -6.58 -4.36
N ILE A 30 7.28 -5.57 -4.19
CA ILE A 30 7.40 -4.42 -5.09
C ILE A 30 7.74 -4.87 -6.52
N HIS A 31 8.77 -5.71 -6.69
CA HIS A 31 9.15 -6.21 -8.02
C HIS A 31 8.06 -7.04 -8.71
N ARG A 32 7.15 -7.67 -7.96
CA ARG A 32 6.05 -8.46 -8.53
C ARG A 32 4.82 -7.61 -8.89
N LEU A 33 4.62 -6.52 -8.16
CA LEU A 33 3.43 -5.69 -8.23
C LEU A 33 3.59 -4.46 -9.11
N PHE A 34 4.74 -3.81 -9.03
CA PHE A 34 4.95 -2.49 -9.60
C PHE A 34 5.96 -2.54 -10.75
N HIS A 35 5.42 -2.45 -11.97
CA HIS A 35 6.16 -2.13 -13.19
C HIS A 35 6.06 -0.61 -13.43
N ASP A 36 6.45 -0.08 -14.59
CA ASP A 36 6.62 1.38 -14.81
C ASP A 36 5.43 2.25 -14.37
N HIS A 37 4.20 1.89 -14.73
CA HIS A 37 2.97 2.48 -14.18
C HIS A 37 2.08 1.39 -13.62
N SER A 38 1.97 1.30 -12.29
CA SER A 38 1.19 0.24 -11.66
C SER A 38 0.30 0.74 -10.54
N ALA A 39 -0.93 0.25 -10.52
CA ALA A 39 -1.88 0.43 -9.43
C ALA A 39 -2.05 -0.87 -8.66
N ALA A 40 -1.91 -0.80 -7.34
CA ALA A 40 -2.13 -1.94 -6.46
C ALA A 40 -3.18 -1.60 -5.39
N ALA A 41 -4.15 -2.50 -5.21
CA ALA A 41 -5.10 -2.42 -4.13
C ALA A 41 -4.58 -3.15 -2.89
N LEU A 42 -4.50 -2.45 -1.76
CA LEU A 42 -4.17 -3.03 -0.48
C LEU A 42 -5.43 -3.19 0.35
N ILE A 43 -5.70 -4.42 0.75
CA ILE A 43 -6.93 -4.80 1.45
C ILE A 43 -6.52 -5.50 2.72
N GLY A 44 -7.01 -5.05 3.86
CA GLY A 44 -6.71 -5.67 5.15
C GLY A 44 -7.94 -5.89 6.01
N PRO A 45 -7.78 -6.60 7.13
CA PRO A 45 -8.87 -6.85 8.07
C PRO A 45 -9.32 -5.57 8.78
N GLY A 46 -10.64 -5.42 8.97
CA GLY A 46 -11.22 -4.43 9.87
C GLY A 46 -10.96 -2.96 9.52
N ALA A 47 -10.91 -2.10 10.56
CA ALA A 47 -10.92 -0.63 10.49
C ALA A 47 -9.64 0.03 9.90
N GLY A 48 -8.97 -0.58 8.92
CA GLY A 48 -8.01 0.05 8.02
C GLY A 48 -6.65 0.47 8.60
N SER A 49 -6.44 0.49 9.92
CA SER A 49 -5.21 1.01 10.54
C SER A 49 -3.94 0.27 10.08
N ARG A 50 -3.98 -1.06 9.94
CA ARG A 50 -2.83 -1.84 9.49
C ARG A 50 -2.64 -1.84 7.98
N THR A 51 -3.74 -1.81 7.23
CA THR A 51 -3.69 -1.62 5.78
C THR A 51 -2.99 -0.30 5.48
N ARG A 52 -3.34 0.76 6.21
CA ARG A 52 -2.66 2.07 6.14
C ARG A 52 -1.19 1.98 6.51
N GLU A 53 -0.80 1.28 7.59
CA GLU A 53 0.62 1.07 7.95
C GLU A 53 1.39 0.34 6.83
N ALA A 54 0.80 -0.69 6.21
CA ALA A 54 1.39 -1.41 5.10
C ALA A 54 1.50 -0.55 3.82
N CYS A 55 0.45 0.21 3.48
CA CYS A 55 0.45 1.18 2.39
C CYS A 55 1.57 2.20 2.54
N TRP A 56 1.71 2.79 3.73
CA TRP A 56 2.79 3.74 4.02
C TRP A 56 4.18 3.11 3.97
N GLY A 57 4.32 1.86 4.44
CA GLY A 57 5.56 1.11 4.32
C GLY A 57 5.98 0.92 2.86
N LEU A 58 5.05 0.46 2.01
CA LEU A 58 5.29 0.30 0.58
C LEU A 58 5.55 1.63 -0.13
N ALA A 59 4.78 2.66 0.18
CA ALA A 59 4.94 3.98 -0.41
C ALA A 59 6.34 4.53 -0.13
N LYS A 60 6.87 4.37 1.09
CA LYS A 60 8.23 4.79 1.44
C LYS A 60 9.31 4.08 0.65
N GLU A 61 9.12 2.79 0.35
CA GLU A 61 10.08 2.07 -0.49
C GLU A 61 10.01 2.48 -1.95
N LEU A 62 8.81 2.69 -2.47
CA LEU A 62 8.58 3.12 -3.85
C LEU A 62 9.00 4.59 -4.08
N ALA A 63 8.87 5.44 -3.06
CA ALA A 63 9.19 6.86 -3.15
C ALA A 63 10.69 7.16 -3.31
N ALA A 64 11.55 6.13 -3.24
CA ALA A 64 12.98 6.27 -3.49
C ALA A 64 13.28 6.72 -4.93
N ASP A 65 12.48 6.29 -5.90
CA ASP A 65 12.68 6.57 -7.33
C ASP A 65 11.38 6.86 -8.10
N ARG A 66 10.21 6.72 -7.47
CA ARG A 66 8.90 6.87 -8.12
C ARG A 66 8.02 7.90 -7.43
N ARG A 67 7.12 8.52 -8.18
CA ARG A 67 6.04 9.32 -7.63
C ARG A 67 4.88 8.42 -7.23
N VAL A 68 4.55 8.38 -5.94
CA VAL A 68 3.58 7.45 -5.38
C VAL A 68 2.38 8.20 -4.83
N VAL A 69 1.16 7.83 -5.20
CA VAL A 69 -0.05 8.33 -4.54
C VAL A 69 -0.72 7.23 -3.73
N ILE A 70 -1.08 7.54 -2.49
CA ILE A 70 -1.92 6.72 -1.64
C ILE A 70 -3.36 7.25 -1.75
N VAL A 71 -4.26 6.40 -2.22
CA VAL A 71 -5.69 6.67 -2.32
C VAL A 71 -6.40 6.05 -1.11
N ASP A 72 -6.92 6.88 -0.20
CA ASP A 72 -7.75 6.40 0.91
C ASP A 72 -9.19 6.15 0.42
N VAL A 73 -9.47 4.89 0.12
CA VAL A 73 -10.75 4.46 -0.44
C VAL A 73 -11.88 4.59 0.57
N ASP A 74 -11.64 4.33 1.86
CA ASP A 74 -12.66 4.49 2.89
C ASP A 74 -13.09 5.96 2.99
N ARG A 75 -12.14 6.89 2.94
CA ARG A 75 -12.47 8.32 2.89
C ARG A 75 -13.16 8.70 1.59
N MET A 76 -12.68 8.22 0.45
CA MET A 76 -13.26 8.51 -0.85
C MET A 76 -14.76 8.13 -0.91
N LEU A 77 -15.13 6.98 -0.35
CA LEU A 77 -16.51 6.52 -0.28
C LEU A 77 -17.40 7.36 0.64
N ARG A 78 -16.81 8.12 1.57
CA ARG A 78 -17.52 8.99 2.52
C ARG A 78 -17.66 10.44 2.06
N VAL A 79 -16.88 10.86 1.05
CA VAL A 79 -16.82 12.26 0.58
C VAL A 79 -17.59 12.39 -0.74
N ASN A 80 -18.59 13.26 -0.79
CA ASN A 80 -19.36 13.56 -1.99
C ASN A 80 -19.70 15.07 -2.04
N PRO A 81 -19.30 15.83 -3.09
CA PRO A 81 -18.56 15.39 -4.28
C PRO A 81 -17.09 15.07 -3.98
N LEU A 82 -16.50 14.20 -4.80
CA LEU A 82 -15.08 13.88 -4.71
C LEU A 82 -14.23 15.13 -4.99
N PRO A 83 -13.17 15.37 -4.20
CA PRO A 83 -12.28 16.48 -4.46
C PRO A 83 -11.52 16.25 -5.77
N PRO A 84 -11.13 17.33 -6.48
CA PRO A 84 -10.31 17.20 -7.68
C PRO A 84 -9.04 16.37 -7.41
N THR A 85 -8.56 15.63 -8.40
CA THR A 85 -7.29 14.89 -8.29
C THR A 85 -6.08 15.82 -8.14
N THR A 86 -6.23 17.12 -8.42
CA THR A 86 -5.22 18.16 -8.21
C THR A 86 -5.02 18.50 -6.73
N THR A 87 -5.91 18.12 -5.81
CA THR A 87 -5.78 18.41 -4.37
C THR A 87 -4.97 17.35 -3.62
N CYS A 88 -4.02 16.69 -4.28
CA CYS A 88 -3.13 15.74 -3.61
C CYS A 88 -2.20 16.49 -2.65
N LEU A 89 -2.17 16.08 -1.37
CA LEU A 89 -1.18 16.59 -0.43
C LEU A 89 0.13 15.82 -0.61
N ALA A 90 1.19 16.52 -0.95
CA ALA A 90 2.54 15.97 -0.98
C ALA A 90 3.16 16.07 0.41
N ASP A 91 3.84 15.01 0.84
CA ASP A 91 4.85 15.16 1.88
C ASP A 91 6.12 15.74 1.24
N ARG A 92 6.54 16.96 1.57
CA ARG A 92 7.67 17.66 0.92
C ARG A 92 8.99 16.87 0.91
N VAL A 93 9.13 15.87 1.78
CA VAL A 93 10.38 15.12 1.99
C VAL A 93 10.35 13.73 1.37
N SER A 94 9.18 13.25 0.93
CA SER A 94 9.04 11.92 0.32
C SER A 94 8.18 12.04 -0.93
N ASN A 95 8.54 11.38 -2.04
CA ASN A 95 7.73 11.36 -3.28
C ASN A 95 6.40 10.59 -3.08
N ILE A 96 5.65 10.92 -2.03
CA ILE A 96 4.42 10.30 -1.56
C ILE A 96 3.37 11.39 -1.47
N TRP A 97 2.28 11.18 -2.20
CA TRP A 97 1.10 12.00 -2.20
C TRP A 97 -0.06 11.24 -1.56
N HIS A 98 -1.00 11.96 -0.95
CA HIS A 98 -2.21 11.38 -0.39
C HIS A 98 -3.46 12.02 -0.99
N TRP A 99 -4.43 11.18 -1.35
CA TRP A 99 -5.73 11.60 -1.87
C TRP A 99 -6.86 10.69 -1.33
N PRO A 100 -8.04 11.21 -0.96
CA PRO A 100 -8.34 12.61 -0.71
C PRO A 100 -7.42 13.26 0.34
N PRO A 101 -7.22 14.59 0.31
CA PRO A 101 -6.40 15.29 1.28
C PRO A 101 -6.92 15.07 2.71
N VAL A 102 -6.00 15.03 3.69
CA VAL A 102 -6.36 15.08 5.11
C VAL A 102 -6.50 16.56 5.48
N ALA A 103 -7.67 16.94 6.00
CA ALA A 103 -7.88 18.25 6.58
C ALA A 103 -7.28 18.28 7.99
N ASP A 104 -5.97 18.09 8.11
CA ASP A 104 -5.24 18.11 9.38
C ASP A 104 -4.37 19.36 9.50
N GLY A 105 -4.84 20.51 9.00
CA GLY A 105 -4.31 21.85 9.33
C GLY A 105 -2.80 22.10 9.06
N SER A 106 -2.07 21.10 8.55
CA SER A 106 -0.62 21.10 8.28
C SER A 106 -0.33 20.96 6.78
N ALA A 107 -1.32 21.27 5.94
CA ALA A 107 -1.17 21.33 4.50
C ALA A 107 -0.45 22.62 4.10
N GLU A 108 0.86 22.66 4.26
CA GLU A 108 1.67 23.71 3.63
C GLU A 108 1.79 23.43 2.13
N SER A 109 0.88 24.05 1.37
CA SER A 109 0.84 24.14 -0.10
C SER A 109 0.49 22.82 -0.82
N PRO A 110 -0.70 22.70 -1.45
CA PRO A 110 -0.93 21.62 -2.40
C PRO A 110 0.10 21.75 -3.53
N HIS A 111 0.96 20.74 -3.68
CA HIS A 111 1.77 20.65 -4.89
C HIS A 111 0.84 20.28 -6.03
N GLU A 112 0.68 21.22 -6.96
CA GLU A 112 -0.18 21.10 -8.12
C GLU A 112 0.26 19.88 -8.94
N VAL A 113 -0.58 18.84 -8.94
CA VAL A 113 -0.45 17.73 -9.87
C VAL A 113 -0.63 18.32 -11.27
N PRO A 114 0.31 18.12 -12.23
CA PRO A 114 0.19 18.72 -13.55
C PRO A 114 -1.14 18.28 -14.17
N ALA A 115 -2.01 19.27 -14.38
CA ALA A 115 -3.33 19.08 -14.93
C ALA A 115 -3.21 18.42 -16.30
N SER A 116 -3.58 17.15 -16.40
CA SER A 116 -3.71 16.47 -17.68
C SER A 116 -5.15 16.03 -17.86
N VAL A 117 -5.85 16.88 -18.64
CA VAL A 117 -7.07 16.64 -19.41
C VAL A 117 -8.31 16.28 -18.61
N GLU A 118 -9.42 16.89 -19.02
CA GLU A 118 -10.80 16.75 -18.53
C GLU A 118 -11.37 15.33 -18.66
N GLU A 119 -10.72 14.32 -18.10
CA GLU A 119 -11.34 13.03 -17.85
C GLU A 119 -12.07 13.10 -16.50
N SER A 120 -13.39 12.88 -16.55
CA SER A 120 -14.28 12.75 -15.38
C SER A 120 -13.87 11.61 -14.41
N ASP A 121 -12.87 10.81 -14.80
CA ASP A 121 -12.42 9.65 -14.05
C ASP A 121 -11.14 9.94 -13.25
N TRP A 122 -11.33 10.18 -11.95
CA TRP A 122 -10.26 10.41 -10.98
C TRP A 122 -9.13 9.38 -11.05
N TYR A 123 -9.43 8.12 -11.35
CA TYR A 123 -8.43 7.05 -11.32
C TYR A 123 -7.46 7.14 -12.50
N SER A 124 -7.98 7.44 -13.70
CA SER A 124 -7.17 7.63 -14.91
C SER A 124 -6.23 8.83 -14.75
N ASN A 125 -6.72 9.91 -14.14
CA ASN A 125 -5.93 11.09 -13.85
C ASN A 125 -4.77 10.77 -12.89
N LEU A 126 -5.03 10.00 -11.82
CA LEU A 126 -3.98 9.59 -10.88
C LEU A 126 -2.95 8.65 -11.54
N ARG A 127 -3.37 7.72 -12.40
CA ARG A 127 -2.43 6.82 -13.10
C ARG A 127 -1.51 7.53 -14.08
N ARG A 128 -1.94 8.66 -14.66
CA ARG A 128 -1.12 9.49 -15.56
C ARG A 128 -0.15 10.37 -14.77
N ALA A 129 -0.60 10.88 -13.63
CA ALA A 129 0.18 11.78 -12.79
C ALA A 129 1.27 11.07 -11.97
N PHE A 130 1.05 9.80 -11.61
CA PHE A 130 1.90 9.05 -10.68
C PHE A 130 2.44 7.77 -11.31
N ASP A 131 3.65 7.40 -10.92
CA ASP A 131 4.32 6.19 -11.39
C ASP A 131 3.79 4.96 -10.62
N ALA A 132 3.31 5.17 -9.38
CA ALA A 132 2.61 4.16 -8.60
C ALA A 132 1.36 4.69 -7.91
N VAL A 133 0.27 3.91 -7.96
CA VAL A 133 -1.00 4.21 -7.29
C VAL A 133 -1.30 3.11 -6.27
N LEU A 134 -1.38 3.46 -4.98
CA LEU A 134 -1.71 2.54 -3.89
C LEU A 134 -3.14 2.80 -3.40
N LEU A 135 -4.07 1.89 -3.68
CA LEU A 135 -5.44 2.00 -3.18
C LEU A 135 -5.50 1.39 -1.77
N ASN A 136 -5.61 2.22 -0.74
CA ASN A 136 -5.82 1.78 0.64
C ASN A 136 -7.31 1.45 0.83
N CYS A 137 -7.67 0.18 0.61
CA CYS A 137 -9.04 -0.29 0.70
C CYS A 137 -9.41 -0.68 2.15
N PRO A 138 -10.62 -0.32 2.63
CA PRO A 138 -11.18 -0.92 3.83
C PRO A 138 -11.48 -2.41 3.62
N ALA A 139 -11.89 -3.10 4.69
CA ALA A 139 -12.28 -4.49 4.62
C ALA A 139 -13.47 -4.70 3.67
N LEU A 140 -13.32 -5.63 2.73
CA LEU A 140 -14.33 -5.88 1.68
C LEU A 140 -15.62 -6.50 2.23
N GLU A 141 -15.55 -7.12 3.43
CA GLU A 141 -16.73 -7.65 4.11
C GLU A 141 -17.67 -6.52 4.57
N THR A 142 -17.12 -5.43 5.07
CA THR A 142 -17.90 -4.30 5.60
C THR A 142 -18.22 -3.26 4.55
N GLU A 143 -17.38 -3.14 3.51
CA GLU A 143 -17.50 -2.12 2.49
C GLU A 143 -17.37 -2.72 1.07
N PRO A 144 -18.47 -3.27 0.51
CA PRO A 144 -18.45 -3.91 -0.82
C PRO A 144 -18.06 -2.96 -1.96
N ALA A 145 -18.32 -1.65 -1.82
CA ALA A 145 -17.93 -0.65 -2.81
C ALA A 145 -16.40 -0.57 -2.96
N ALA A 146 -15.65 -0.82 -1.88
CA ALA A 146 -14.20 -0.88 -1.94
C ALA A 146 -13.68 -1.99 -2.85
N ALA A 147 -14.44 -3.08 -3.01
CA ALA A 147 -14.08 -4.15 -3.93
C ALA A 147 -14.27 -3.74 -5.40
N GLU A 148 -15.13 -2.76 -5.70
CA GLU A 148 -15.31 -2.26 -7.07
C GLU A 148 -14.10 -1.42 -7.47
N ILE A 149 -13.66 -0.58 -6.54
CA ILE A 149 -12.47 0.26 -6.70
C ILE A 149 -11.21 -0.59 -6.77
N ALA A 150 -11.08 -1.60 -5.90
CA ALA A 150 -9.98 -2.55 -5.94
C ALA A 150 -9.90 -3.31 -7.28
N ALA A 151 -11.04 -3.54 -7.94
CA ALA A 151 -11.08 -4.21 -9.23
C ALA A 151 -10.53 -3.38 -10.40
N ARG A 152 -10.34 -2.08 -10.20
CA ARG A 152 -9.71 -1.19 -11.17
C ARG A 152 -8.18 -1.28 -11.12
N ALA A 153 -7.62 -1.80 -10.03
CA ALA A 153 -6.19 -1.98 -9.85
C ALA A 153 -5.64 -3.12 -10.72
N ASP A 154 -4.37 -3.02 -11.11
CA ASP A 154 -3.69 -4.06 -11.89
C ASP A 154 -3.50 -5.34 -11.06
N SER A 155 -3.45 -5.16 -9.74
CA SER A 155 -3.26 -6.24 -8.78
C SER A 155 -3.76 -5.87 -7.39
N ALA A 156 -3.99 -6.89 -6.57
CA ALA A 156 -4.36 -6.75 -5.18
C ALA A 156 -3.34 -7.43 -4.26
N VAL A 157 -3.25 -6.91 -3.03
CA VAL A 157 -2.43 -7.43 -1.94
C VAL A 157 -3.28 -7.52 -0.67
N LEU A 158 -3.26 -8.69 -0.04
CA LEU A 158 -3.94 -8.89 1.24
C LEU A 158 -3.00 -8.60 2.40
N VAL A 159 -3.35 -7.64 3.24
CA VAL A 159 -2.68 -7.35 4.51
C VAL A 159 -3.27 -8.27 5.57
N VAL A 160 -2.42 -9.07 6.22
CA VAL A 160 -2.80 -10.09 7.19
C VAL A 160 -2.15 -9.77 8.52
N GLU A 161 -2.93 -9.60 9.58
CA GLU A 161 -2.43 -9.43 10.94
C GLU A 161 -2.26 -10.79 11.63
N ALA A 162 -1.03 -11.08 12.05
CA ALA A 162 -0.72 -12.28 12.81
C ALA A 162 -1.56 -12.35 14.10
N GLY A 163 -2.33 -13.44 14.24
CA GLY A 163 -3.19 -13.69 15.41
C GLY A 163 -4.50 -12.91 15.44
N LYS A 164 -4.80 -12.07 14.44
CA LYS A 164 -6.11 -11.39 14.32
C LYS A 164 -6.85 -11.79 13.05
N THR A 165 -6.18 -11.81 11.90
CA THR A 165 -6.83 -12.18 10.65
C THR A 165 -7.10 -13.68 10.62
N LYS A 166 -8.37 -14.06 10.52
CA LYS A 166 -8.78 -15.47 10.43
C LYS A 166 -8.55 -15.99 9.02
N LYS A 167 -8.17 -17.26 8.89
CA LYS A 167 -8.03 -17.95 7.59
C LYS A 167 -9.31 -17.90 6.74
N LYS A 168 -10.48 -17.94 7.39
CA LYS A 168 -11.79 -17.79 6.72
C LYS A 168 -11.91 -16.41 6.05
N GLN A 169 -11.43 -15.35 6.71
CA GLN A 169 -11.45 -13.99 6.17
C GLN A 169 -10.59 -13.89 4.91
N ILE A 170 -9.35 -14.37 4.99
CA ILE A 170 -8.41 -14.37 3.86
C ILE A 170 -9.03 -15.06 2.64
N ARG A 171 -9.58 -16.26 2.84
CA ARG A 171 -10.25 -17.02 1.77
C ARG A 171 -11.48 -16.32 1.20
N GLN A 172 -12.20 -15.57 2.03
CA GLN A 172 -13.36 -14.81 1.58
C GLN A 172 -12.91 -13.63 0.71
N ASP A 173 -11.90 -12.88 1.15
CA ASP A 173 -11.35 -11.74 0.40
C ASP A 173 -10.72 -12.20 -0.93
N GLU A 174 -9.98 -13.32 -0.92
CA GLU A 174 -9.46 -13.98 -2.12
C GLU A 174 -10.58 -14.28 -3.14
N ARG A 175 -11.69 -14.87 -2.68
CA ARG A 175 -12.83 -15.19 -3.54
C ARG A 175 -13.53 -13.94 -4.07
N THR A 176 -13.69 -12.92 -3.23
CA THR A 176 -14.30 -11.64 -3.63
C THR A 176 -13.50 -10.97 -4.74
N LEU A 177 -12.17 -10.97 -4.62
CA LEU A 177 -11.26 -10.43 -5.63
C LEU A 177 -11.27 -11.27 -6.90
N ALA A 178 -11.19 -12.60 -6.78
CA ALA A 178 -11.18 -13.51 -7.93
C ALA A 178 -12.46 -13.41 -8.77
N ARG A 179 -13.63 -13.28 -8.11
CA ARG A 179 -14.93 -13.08 -8.81
C ARG A 179 -15.00 -11.80 -9.62
N ARG A 180 -14.16 -10.82 -9.28
CA ARG A 180 -14.08 -9.51 -9.94
C ARG A 180 -12.92 -9.42 -10.93
N GLY A 181 -12.24 -10.55 -11.20
CA GLY A 181 -11.12 -10.61 -12.14
C GLY A 181 -9.81 -10.00 -11.63
N VAL A 182 -9.73 -9.67 -10.33
CA VAL A 182 -8.55 -9.01 -9.77
C VAL A 182 -7.44 -10.02 -9.51
N LYS A 183 -6.25 -9.74 -10.04
CA LYS A 183 -5.06 -10.58 -9.80
C LYS A 183 -4.54 -10.37 -8.38
N LEU A 184 -4.67 -11.38 -7.52
CA LEU A 184 -4.02 -11.37 -6.22
C LEU A 184 -2.52 -11.68 -6.38
N ALA A 185 -1.67 -10.70 -6.08
CA ALA A 185 -0.22 -10.86 -6.18
C ALA A 185 0.41 -11.52 -4.95
N GLY A 186 -0.26 -11.44 -3.79
CA GLY A 186 0.19 -12.07 -2.57
C GLY A 186 -0.39 -11.44 -1.31
N CYS A 187 0.25 -11.72 -0.18
CA CYS A 187 -0.13 -11.21 1.12
C CYS A 187 1.06 -10.60 1.89
N ILE A 188 0.79 -9.59 2.71
CA ILE A 188 1.74 -8.96 3.63
C ILE A 188 1.37 -9.43 5.03
N LEU A 189 2.25 -10.18 5.68
CA LEU A 189 2.06 -10.60 7.06
C LEU A 189 2.60 -9.54 8.03
N MET A 190 1.69 -8.83 8.70
CA MET A 190 2.02 -7.87 9.74
C MET A 190 2.14 -8.59 11.08
N LYS A 191 3.30 -8.46 11.73
CA LYS A 191 3.54 -9.03 13.07
C LYS A 191 2.73 -8.30 14.12
N LYS A 192 2.29 -9.05 15.13
CA LYS A 192 1.75 -8.50 16.37
C LYS A 192 2.87 -7.69 17.06
N ARG A 193 2.59 -6.44 17.44
CA ARG A 193 3.49 -5.67 18.30
C ARG A 193 3.44 -6.23 19.70
#